data_AF-A0A1D8D9A2-F1
#
_entry.id   AF-A0A1D8D9A2-F1
#
_cell.length_a   1.000
_cell.length_b   1.000
_cell.length_c   1.000
_cell.angle_alpha   90.00
_cell.angle_beta   90.00
_cell.angle_gamma   90.00
#
_symmetry.space_group_name_H-M   'P 1'
#
loop_
_entity.id
_entity.type
_entity.pdbx_description
1 polymer ?
#
loop_
_entity_poly.entity_id
_entity_poly.type
_entity_poly.pdbx_seq_one_letter_code
_entity_poly.pdbx_strand_id
1 'polypeptide(L)'
;MGAESVPARPSKAPALLLGAAALVLTTTLPYLTLINAFLFAGIIASGVVAAWYYIMRNQIRIEYGEAFVLGALSGFAGGALSVLAAYLLEKWFGYIPGLESLRLLVAWATRLDPEDAGTFRQMLAIVTEPKEISFSELLMSMLLTGMFYAPFSGLGGRLTVFVLKRQARKE
;
A
#
# COMPACT_ATOMS: atom_id res chain seq x y z
N MET A 1 -34.39 -30.20 19.64
CA MET A 1 -34.14 -28.80 19.29
C MET A 1 -32.67 -28.69 18.89
N GLY A 2 -32.37 -28.84 17.60
CA GLY A 2 -31.01 -28.67 17.10
C GLY A 2 -30.73 -27.18 16.95
N ALA A 3 -29.76 -26.66 17.71
CA ALA A 3 -29.24 -25.33 17.47
C ALA A 3 -28.52 -25.37 16.12
N GLU A 4 -29.13 -24.77 15.09
CA GLU A 4 -28.42 -24.45 13.85
C GLU A 4 -27.26 -23.52 14.22
N SER A 5 -26.05 -24.08 14.27
CA SER A 5 -24.84 -23.29 14.41
C SER A 5 -24.73 -22.41 13.17
N VAL A 6 -24.89 -21.09 13.34
CA VAL A 6 -24.62 -20.11 12.30
C VAL A 6 -23.24 -20.43 11.71
N PRO A 7 -23.11 -20.68 10.40
CA PRO A 7 -21.82 -21.01 9.82
C PRO A 7 -20.83 -19.88 10.11
N ALA A 8 -19.72 -20.21 10.77
CA ALA A 8 -18.70 -19.24 11.14
C ALA A 8 -18.18 -18.55 9.88
N ARG A 9 -18.12 -17.20 9.90
CA ARG A 9 -17.56 -16.44 8.77
C ARG A 9 -16.11 -16.87 8.53
N PRO A 10 -15.68 -17.00 7.26
CA PRO A 10 -14.32 -17.37 6.94
C PRO A 10 -13.32 -16.32 7.44
N SER A 11 -12.10 -16.77 7.75
CA SER A 11 -11.05 -15.88 8.25
C SER A 11 -10.64 -14.84 7.21
N LYS A 12 -10.47 -13.60 7.67
CA LYS A 12 -9.99 -12.47 6.85
C LYS A 12 -8.47 -12.34 6.84
N ALA A 13 -7.76 -13.07 7.70
CA ALA A 13 -6.32 -12.93 7.87
C ALA A 13 -5.52 -13.20 6.57
N PRO A 14 -5.82 -14.26 5.78
CA PRO A 14 -5.07 -14.50 4.53
C PRO A 14 -5.25 -13.38 3.51
N ALA A 15 -6.45 -12.82 3.42
CA ALA A 15 -6.76 -11.70 2.53
C ALA A 15 -6.02 -10.42 2.94
N LEU A 16 -6.00 -10.14 4.25
CA LEU A 16 -5.26 -9.01 4.82
C LEU A 16 -3.76 -9.15 4.55
N LEU A 17 -3.18 -10.31 4.81
CA LEU A 17 -1.75 -10.56 4.58
C LEU A 17 -1.38 -10.45 3.10
N LEU A 18 -2.24 -10.93 2.19
CA LEU A 18 -2.01 -10.81 0.76
C LEU A 18 -2.02 -9.35 0.30
N GLY A 19 -2.98 -8.55 0.76
CA GLY A 19 -3.00 -7.12 0.45
C GLY A 19 -1.82 -6.37 1.09
N ALA A 20 -1.44 -6.71 2.33
CA ALA A 20 -0.28 -6.14 2.99
C ALA A 20 1.01 -6.44 2.21
N ALA A 21 1.18 -7.68 1.74
CA ALA A 21 2.29 -8.08 0.88
C ALA A 21 2.29 -7.30 -0.45
N ALA A 22 1.13 -7.15 -1.09
CA ALA A 22 1.01 -6.33 -2.31
C ALA A 22 1.42 -4.88 -2.07
N LEU A 23 1.06 -4.30 -0.92
CA LEU A 23 1.48 -2.95 -0.55
C LEU A 23 3.00 -2.88 -0.36
N VAL A 24 3.60 -3.79 0.40
CA VAL A 24 5.06 -3.85 0.57
C VAL A 24 5.75 -3.92 -0.79
N LEU A 25 5.34 -4.83 -1.67
CA LEU A 25 5.93 -4.95 -3.01
C LEU A 25 5.84 -3.66 -3.83
N THR A 26 4.68 -2.99 -3.81
CA THR A 26 4.50 -1.73 -4.57
C THR A 26 5.21 -0.53 -3.95
N THR A 27 5.66 -0.63 -2.70
CA THR A 27 6.35 0.46 -1.98
C THR A 27 7.84 0.22 -1.77
N THR A 28 8.31 -1.02 -1.96
CA THR A 28 9.73 -1.36 -1.76
C THR A 28 10.44 -1.85 -3.01
N LEU A 29 9.74 -2.37 -4.02
CA LEU A 29 10.42 -2.84 -5.23
C LEU A 29 10.78 -1.67 -6.16
N PRO A 30 11.98 -1.71 -6.77
CA PRO A 30 12.39 -0.72 -7.75
C PRO A 30 11.36 -0.56 -8.86
N TYR A 31 11.12 0.68 -9.29
CA TYR A 31 10.16 1.07 -10.32
C TYR A 31 8.67 0.85 -9.98
N LEU A 32 8.30 -0.16 -9.19
CA LEU A 32 6.92 -0.34 -8.74
C LEU A 32 6.47 0.79 -7.81
N THR A 33 7.40 1.40 -7.09
CA THR A 33 7.17 2.64 -6.32
C THR A 33 6.60 3.77 -7.18
N LEU A 34 6.88 3.79 -8.48
CA LEU A 34 6.36 4.81 -9.40
C LEU A 34 4.84 4.69 -9.59
N ILE A 35 4.26 3.50 -9.40
CA ILE A 35 2.80 3.31 -9.41
C ILE A 35 2.16 4.17 -8.32
N ASN A 36 2.82 4.32 -7.16
CA ASN A 36 2.32 5.15 -6.08
C ASN A 36 2.45 6.66 -6.35
N ALA A 37 3.35 7.07 -7.24
CA ALA A 37 3.40 8.45 -7.72
C ALA A 37 2.13 8.82 -8.54
N PHE A 38 1.46 7.82 -9.13
CA PHE A 38 0.16 8.00 -9.78
C PHE A 38 -0.99 7.80 -8.78
N LEU A 39 -1.31 8.86 -8.03
CA LEU A 39 -2.47 8.91 -7.11
C LEU A 39 -2.52 7.75 -6.08
N PHE A 40 -1.37 7.30 -5.57
CA PHE A 40 -1.30 6.20 -4.60
C PHE A 40 -1.91 4.89 -5.12
N ALA A 41 -1.86 4.65 -6.44
CA ALA A 41 -2.54 3.51 -7.07
C ALA A 41 -2.09 2.15 -6.51
N GLY A 42 -0.83 1.97 -6.12
CA GLY A 42 -0.34 0.73 -5.50
C GLY A 42 -0.96 0.50 -4.11
N ILE A 43 -1.08 1.56 -3.32
CA ILE A 43 -1.76 1.52 -2.02
C ILE A 43 -3.26 1.21 -2.20
N ILE A 44 -3.93 1.83 -3.18
CA ILE A 44 -5.34 1.51 -3.49
C ILE A 44 -5.46 0.05 -3.95
N ALA A 45 -4.56 -0.41 -4.82
CA ALA A 45 -4.54 -1.78 -5.32
C ALA A 45 -4.38 -2.82 -4.20
N SER A 46 -3.64 -2.51 -3.14
CA SER A 46 -3.52 -3.42 -1.99
C SER A 46 -4.88 -3.79 -1.37
N GLY A 47 -5.77 -2.81 -1.22
CA GLY A 47 -7.10 -3.03 -0.68
C GLY A 47 -8.04 -3.69 -1.67
N VAL A 48 -7.83 -3.46 -2.97
CA VAL A 48 -8.50 -4.20 -4.04
C VAL A 48 -8.14 -5.68 -3.94
N VAL A 49 -6.85 -6.01 -3.87
CA VAL A 49 -6.36 -7.40 -3.78
C VAL A 49 -6.92 -8.10 -2.54
N ALA A 50 -6.90 -7.44 -1.37
CA ALA A 50 -7.45 -8.01 -0.14
C ALA A 50 -8.95 -8.31 -0.26
N ALA A 51 -9.76 -7.33 -0.68
CA ALA A 51 -11.20 -7.50 -0.82
C ALA A 51 -11.55 -8.52 -1.90
N TRP A 52 -10.89 -8.46 -3.05
CA TRP A 52 -11.13 -9.36 -4.18
C TRP A 52 -10.81 -10.80 -3.80
N TYR A 53 -9.65 -11.04 -3.18
CA TYR A 53 -9.26 -12.38 -2.75
C TYR A 53 -10.26 -12.94 -1.73
N TYR A 54 -10.67 -12.14 -0.73
CA TYR A 54 -11.63 -12.58 0.28
C TYR A 54 -13.00 -12.94 -0.33
N ILE A 55 -13.52 -12.11 -1.24
CA ILE A 55 -14.81 -12.31 -1.92
C ILE A 55 -14.74 -13.54 -2.82
N MET A 56 -13.73 -13.62 -3.70
CA MET A 56 -13.62 -14.69 -4.69
C MET A 56 -13.25 -16.04 -4.06
N ARG A 57 -12.37 -16.06 -3.06
CA ARG A 57 -11.95 -17.32 -2.41
C ARG A 57 -13.11 -17.98 -1.66
N ASN A 58 -13.96 -17.17 -1.02
CA ASN A 58 -15.05 -17.67 -0.19
C ASN A 58 -16.42 -17.62 -0.89
N GLN A 59 -16.51 -17.06 -2.10
CA GLN A 59 -17.75 -16.90 -2.87
C GLN A 59 -18.85 -16.17 -2.09
N ILE A 60 -18.48 -15.18 -1.27
CA ILE A 60 -19.41 -14.41 -0.42
C ILE A 60 -19.55 -12.97 -0.90
N ARG A 61 -20.72 -12.38 -0.65
CA ARG A 61 -20.93 -10.94 -0.86
C ARG A 61 -20.64 -10.20 0.44
N ILE A 62 -19.88 -9.11 0.35
CA ILE A 62 -19.62 -8.22 1.49
C ILE A 62 -20.16 -6.82 1.21
N GLU A 63 -20.48 -6.11 2.28
CA GLU A 63 -20.91 -4.72 2.20
C GLU A 63 -19.75 -3.77 1.93
N TYR A 64 -20.05 -2.57 1.45
CA TYR A 64 -19.05 -1.54 1.22
C TYR A 64 -18.25 -1.18 2.48
N GLY A 65 -18.92 -1.11 3.65
CA GLY A 65 -18.25 -0.83 4.92
C GLY A 65 -17.29 -1.95 5.33
N GLU A 66 -17.71 -3.21 5.18
CA GLU A 66 -16.87 -4.37 5.49
C GLU A 66 -15.65 -4.46 4.56
N ALA A 67 -15.83 -4.18 3.26
CA ALA A 67 -14.73 -4.12 2.31
C ALA A 67 -13.76 -2.96 2.58
N PHE A 68 -14.29 -1.80 2.99
CA PHE A 68 -13.46 -0.66 3.40
C PHE A 68 -12.58 -1.02 4.58
N VAL A 69 -13.14 -1.61 5.64
CA VAL A 69 -12.38 -2.00 6.83
C VAL A 69 -11.33 -3.04 6.50
N LEU A 70 -11.66 -4.05 5.69
CA LEU A 70 -10.68 -5.06 5.27
C LEU A 70 -9.51 -4.43 4.49
N GLY A 71 -9.81 -3.55 3.52
CA GLY A 71 -8.80 -2.81 2.79
C GLY A 71 -7.97 -1.92 3.72
N ALA A 72 -8.61 -1.17 4.62
CA ALA A 72 -7.91 -0.26 5.54
C ALA A 72 -6.97 -1.00 6.49
N LEU A 73 -7.37 -2.15 7.03
CA LEU A 73 -6.50 -2.98 7.86
C LEU A 73 -5.32 -3.56 7.07
N SER A 74 -5.56 -3.96 5.83
CA SER A 74 -4.50 -4.38 4.90
C SER A 74 -3.52 -3.23 4.62
N GLY A 75 -4.03 -2.02 4.38
CA GLY A 75 -3.23 -0.82 4.15
C GLY A 75 -2.41 -0.42 5.37
N PHE A 76 -3.00 -0.51 6.56
CA PHE A 76 -2.30 -0.25 7.82
C PHE A 76 -1.15 -1.23 8.06
N ALA A 77 -1.45 -2.53 7.98
CA ALA A 77 -0.44 -3.58 8.16
C ALA A 77 0.65 -3.49 7.08
N GLY A 78 0.25 -3.32 5.81
CA GLY A 78 1.17 -3.14 4.69
C GLY A 78 2.07 -1.92 4.86
N GLY A 79 1.50 -0.76 5.25
CA GLY A 79 2.26 0.48 5.46
C GLY A 79 3.25 0.39 6.62
N ALA A 80 2.88 -0.27 7.71
CA ALA A 80 3.82 -0.56 8.79
C ALA A 80 4.94 -1.50 8.32
N LEU A 81 4.59 -2.57 7.62
CA LEU A 81 5.56 -3.53 7.07
C LEU A 81 6.46 -2.92 6.00
N SER A 82 5.98 -1.96 5.20
CA SER A 82 6.78 -1.29 4.17
C SER A 82 7.86 -0.41 4.78
N VAL A 83 7.55 0.29 5.89
CA VAL A 83 8.55 1.06 6.64
C VAL A 83 9.61 0.13 7.22
N LEU A 84 9.21 -0.99 7.83
CA LEU A 84 10.15 -1.97 8.35
C LEU A 84 11.02 -2.57 7.23
N ALA A 85 10.41 -2.93 6.11
CA ALA A 85 11.13 -3.46 4.96
C ALA A 85 12.11 -2.43 4.37
N ALA A 86 11.71 -1.15 4.27
CA ALA A 86 12.58 -0.07 3.82
C ALA A 86 13.80 0.09 4.75
N TYR A 87 13.58 0.13 6.06
CA TYR A 87 14.66 0.19 7.05
C TYR A 87 15.64 -0.98 6.91
N LEU A 88 15.13 -2.20 6.73
CA LEU A 88 15.98 -3.38 6.57
C LEU A 88 16.74 -3.36 5.24
N LEU A 89 16.11 -2.91 4.15
CA LEU A 89 16.78 -2.80 2.86
C LEU A 89 17.90 -1.76 2.88
N GLU A 90 17.67 -0.62 3.53
CA GLU A 90 18.68 0.42 3.68
C GLU A 90 19.85 -0.07 4.55
N LYS A 91 19.55 -0.64 5.72
CA LYS A 91 20.56 -1.06 6.69
C LYS A 91 21.47 -2.18 6.18
N TRP A 92 20.92 -3.13 5.42
CA TRP A 92 21.65 -4.34 5.03
C TRP A 92 22.18 -4.30 3.59
N PHE A 93 21.50 -3.57 2.70
CA PHE A 93 21.85 -3.51 1.28
C PHE A 93 22.19 -2.10 0.79
N GLY A 94 22.07 -1.06 1.65
CA GLY A 94 22.22 0.33 1.23
C GLY A 94 21.15 0.78 0.23
N TYR A 95 20.04 0.04 0.12
CA TYR A 95 18.97 0.30 -0.82
C TYR A 95 17.91 1.20 -0.17
N ILE A 96 17.68 2.39 -0.75
CA ILE A 96 16.65 3.32 -0.30
C ILE A 96 15.44 3.20 -1.24
N PRO A 97 14.34 2.57 -0.81
CA PRO A 97 13.16 2.42 -1.65
C PRO A 97 12.63 3.76 -2.18
N GLY A 98 12.32 3.78 -3.48
CA GLY A 98 11.78 4.97 -4.14
C GLY A 98 12.84 5.98 -4.59
N LEU A 99 14.12 5.80 -4.25
CA LEU A 99 15.19 6.68 -4.74
C LEU A 99 15.34 6.61 -6.27
N GLU A 100 15.17 5.42 -6.87
CA GLU A 100 15.17 5.28 -8.34
C GLU A 100 14.02 6.07 -8.97
N SER A 101 12.82 5.95 -8.41
CA SER A 101 11.65 6.69 -8.86
C SER A 101 11.84 8.20 -8.70
N LEU A 102 12.40 8.65 -7.58
CA LEU A 102 12.71 10.06 -7.34
C LEU A 102 13.73 10.58 -8.35
N ARG A 103 14.80 9.82 -8.64
CA ARG A 103 15.80 10.16 -9.66
C ARG A 103 15.18 10.29 -11.05
N LEU A 104 14.27 9.38 -11.41
CA LEU A 104 13.53 9.46 -12.68
C LEU A 104 12.62 10.69 -12.74
N LEU A 105 11.89 10.99 -11.67
CA LEU A 105 11.03 12.17 -11.58
C LEU A 105 11.84 13.46 -11.66
N VAL A 106 12.98 13.54 -10.96
CA VAL A 106 13.91 14.68 -11.06
C VAL A 106 14.50 14.80 -12.46
N ALA A 107 14.92 13.70 -13.08
CA ALA A 107 15.44 13.70 -14.45
C ALA A 107 14.38 14.15 -15.48
N TRP A 108 13.10 13.87 -15.22
CA TRP A 108 12.00 14.34 -16.04
C TRP A 108 11.68 15.82 -15.79
N ALA A 109 11.60 16.24 -14.52
CA ALA A 109 11.32 17.62 -14.13
C ALA A 109 12.40 18.58 -14.65
N THR A 110 13.67 18.23 -14.50
CA THR A 110 14.83 19.02 -14.99
C THR A 110 14.86 19.17 -16.51
N ARG A 111 14.22 18.27 -17.27
CA ARG A 111 14.06 18.43 -18.73
C ARG A 111 12.93 19.40 -19.10
N LEU A 112 11.90 19.50 -18.26
CA LEU A 112 10.77 20.40 -18.47
C LEU A 112 11.11 21.82 -18.04
N ASP A 113 11.81 21.96 -16.91
CA ASP A 113 12.26 23.24 -16.37
C ASP A 113 13.73 23.17 -15.95
N PRO A 114 14.65 23.65 -16.82
CA PRO A 114 16.08 23.65 -16.54
C PRO A 114 16.50 24.68 -15.48
N GLU A 115 15.72 25.75 -15.25
CA GLU A 115 16.09 26.82 -14.32
C GLU A 115 16.05 26.31 -12.87
N ASP A 116 15.09 25.44 -12.55
CA ASP A 116 14.93 24.83 -11.23
C ASP A 116 15.78 23.57 -11.01
N ALA A 117 16.65 23.21 -11.97
CA ALA A 117 17.43 21.99 -11.88
C ALA A 117 18.37 21.92 -10.67
N GLY A 118 18.85 23.07 -10.19
CA GLY A 118 19.65 23.17 -8.96
C GLY A 118 18.84 22.78 -7.72
N THR A 119 17.60 23.24 -7.63
CA THR A 119 16.67 22.96 -6.53
C THR A 119 16.35 21.46 -6.45
N PHE A 120 16.03 20.82 -7.58
CA PHE A 120 15.75 19.39 -7.61
C PHE A 120 16.95 18.53 -7.21
N ARG A 121 18.17 18.94 -7.59
CA ARG A 121 19.41 18.25 -7.19
C ARG A 121 19.67 18.39 -5.69
N GLN A 122 19.43 19.55 -5.10
CA GLN A 122 19.56 19.75 -3.65
C GLN A 122 18.55 18.89 -2.86
N MET A 123 17.29 18.82 -3.30
CA MET A 123 16.29 17.94 -2.66
C MET A 123 16.74 16.48 -2.68
N LEU A 124 17.33 16.02 -3.78
CA LEU A 124 17.80 14.65 -3.91
C LEU A 124 19.00 14.36 -2.98
N ALA A 125 19.89 15.34 -2.78
CA ALA A 125 21.00 15.21 -1.84
C ALA A 125 20.51 15.04 -0.39
N ILE A 126 19.50 15.81 0.03
CA ILE A 126 18.92 15.74 1.38
C ILE A 126 18.27 14.37 1.65
N VAL A 127 17.61 13.79 0.65
CA VAL A 127 16.93 12.48 0.80
C VAL A 127 17.93 11.32 0.83
N THR A 128 19.12 11.49 0.24
CA THR A 128 20.14 10.44 0.17
C THR A 128 21.06 10.42 1.40
N GLU A 129 20.98 11.43 2.26
CA GLU A 129 21.80 11.50 3.47
C GLU A 129 21.43 10.37 4.44
N PRO A 130 22.39 9.56 4.90
CA PRO A 130 22.12 8.48 5.84
C PRO A 130 21.52 9.03 7.13
N LYS A 131 20.33 8.56 7.49
CA LYS A 131 19.68 8.94 8.74
C LYS A 131 19.75 7.76 9.71
N GLU A 132 20.42 7.96 10.83
CA GLU A 132 20.31 7.01 11.94
C GLU A 132 18.93 7.16 12.57
N ILE A 133 18.07 6.17 12.35
CA ILE A 133 16.71 6.14 12.90
C ILE A 133 16.74 5.34 14.21
N SER A 134 16.27 5.96 15.29
CA SER A 134 16.06 5.29 16.56
C SER A 134 14.87 4.30 16.51
N PHE A 135 14.83 3.33 17.43
CA PHE A 135 13.72 2.37 17.46
C PHE A 135 12.35 3.03 17.66
N SER A 136 12.28 4.08 18.49
CA SER A 136 11.05 4.86 18.70
C SER A 136 10.60 5.59 17.45
N GLU A 137 11.52 6.17 16.69
CA GLU A 137 11.19 6.83 15.41
C GLU A 137 10.72 5.81 14.39
N LEU A 138 11.36 4.63 14.30
CA LEU A 138 10.92 3.56 13.42
C LEU A 138 9.47 3.15 13.73
N LEU A 139 9.15 2.90 15.00
CA LEU A 139 7.80 2.52 15.41
C LEU A 139 6.77 3.63 15.11
N MET A 140 7.13 4.89 15.37
CA MET A 140 6.29 6.04 15.04
C MET A 140 6.07 6.17 13.53
N SER A 141 7.10 5.99 12.72
CA SER A 141 6.98 5.97 11.25
C SER A 141 6.08 4.84 10.78
N MET A 142 6.22 3.62 11.32
CA MET A 142 5.35 2.49 10.98
C MET A 142 3.88 2.80 11.29
N LEU A 143 3.60 3.37 12.46
CA LEU A 143 2.24 3.76 12.87
C LEU A 143 1.68 4.87 11.98
N LEU A 144 2.43 5.94 11.77
CA LEU A 144 1.99 7.10 10.98
C LEU A 144 1.77 6.72 9.52
N THR A 145 2.70 6.00 8.91
CA THR A 145 2.57 5.52 7.52
C THR A 145 1.41 4.54 7.39
N GLY A 146 1.26 3.60 8.33
CA GLY A 146 0.12 2.68 8.36
C GLY A 146 -1.22 3.43 8.43
N MET A 147 -1.35 4.39 9.35
CA MET A 147 -2.56 5.21 9.47
C MET A 147 -2.83 6.03 8.21
N PHE A 148 -1.79 6.58 7.58
CA PHE A 148 -1.93 7.35 6.35
C PHE A 148 -2.37 6.49 5.16
N TYR A 149 -1.86 5.27 5.03
CA TYR A 149 -2.19 4.36 3.93
C TYR A 149 -3.54 3.66 4.08
N ALA A 150 -4.00 3.47 5.31
CA ALA A 150 -5.27 2.82 5.62
C ALA A 150 -6.48 3.37 4.83
N PRO A 151 -6.79 4.69 4.81
CA PRO A 151 -7.95 5.19 4.08
C PRO A 151 -7.88 4.93 2.57
N PHE A 152 -6.71 5.08 1.94
CA PHE A 152 -6.54 4.86 0.50
C PHE A 152 -6.72 3.37 0.13
N SER A 153 -6.15 2.47 0.92
CA SER A 153 -6.36 1.04 0.74
C SER A 153 -7.84 0.66 0.99
N GLY A 154 -8.47 1.26 2.01
CA GLY A 154 -9.90 1.09 2.26
C GLY A 154 -10.78 1.49 1.08
N LEU A 155 -10.45 2.58 0.38
CA LEU A 155 -11.15 2.98 -0.85
C LEU A 155 -11.02 1.91 -1.95
N GLY A 156 -9.85 1.28 -2.08
CA GLY A 156 -9.65 0.13 -2.97
C GLY A 156 -10.55 -1.06 -2.64
N GLY A 157 -10.74 -1.34 -1.35
CA GLY A 157 -11.70 -2.34 -0.89
C GLY A 157 -13.13 -2.04 -1.35
N ARG A 158 -13.59 -0.79 -1.19
CA ARG A 158 -14.92 -0.36 -1.67
C ARG A 158 -15.08 -0.44 -3.18
N LEU A 159 -14.04 -0.04 -3.92
CA LEU A 159 -14.02 -0.09 -5.38
C LEU A 159 -14.26 -1.52 -5.89
N THR A 160 -13.67 -2.50 -5.21
CA THR A 160 -13.85 -3.92 -5.56
C THR A 160 -15.31 -4.35 -5.51
N VAL A 161 -16.02 -4.03 -4.41
CA VAL A 161 -17.45 -4.35 -4.28
C VAL A 161 -18.26 -3.66 -5.38
N PHE A 162 -17.94 -2.41 -5.71
CA PHE A 162 -18.61 -1.66 -6.77
C PHE A 162 -18.45 -2.34 -8.14
N VAL A 163 -17.22 -2.73 -8.50
CA VAL A 163 -16.91 -3.39 -9.77
C VAL A 163 -17.60 -4.75 -9.86
N LEU A 164 -17.49 -5.58 -8.83
CA LEU A 164 -18.08 -6.92 -8.82
C LEU A 164 -19.61 -6.88 -8.87
N LYS A 165 -20.26 -5.94 -8.16
CA LYS A 165 -21.71 -5.75 -8.24
C LYS A 165 -22.18 -5.34 -9.64
N ARG A 166 -21.38 -4.55 -10.37
CA ARG A 166 -21.70 -4.16 -11.75
C ARG A 166 -21.55 -5.33 -12.73
N GLN A 167 -20.57 -6.20 -12.53
CA GLN A 167 -20.38 -7.39 -13.36
C GLN A 167 -21.54 -8.37 -13.19
N ALA A 168 -21.98 -8.63 -11.96
CA ALA A 168 -23.09 -9.54 -11.66
C ALA A 168 -24.49 -9.04 -12.12
N ARG A 169 -24.62 -7.81 -12.63
CA ARG A 169 -25.87 -7.25 -13.18
C ARG A 169 -25.99 -7.35 -14.70
N LYS A 170 -24.92 -7.77 -15.38
CA LYS A 170 -24.85 -7.85 -16.85
C LYS A 170 -25.21 -9.23 -17.41
N GLU A 171 -25.64 -10.15 -16.55
CA GLU A 171 -26.27 -11.43 -16.88
C GLU A 171 -27.78 -11.33 -16.57
#